data_AF-A0A1G3QSV9-F1
#
_entry.id   AF-A0A1G3QSV9-F1
#
_cell.length_a   1.000
_cell.length_b   1.000
_cell.length_c   1.000
_cell.angle_alpha   90.00
_cell.angle_beta   90.00
_cell.angle_gamma   90.00
#
_symmetry.space_group_name_H-M   'P 1'
#
loop_
_entity.id
_entity.type
_entity.pdbx_description
1 polymer ?
#
loop_
_entity_poly.entity_id
_entity_poly.type
_entity_poly.pdbx_seq_one_letter_code
_entity_poly.pdbx_strand_id
1 'polypeptide(L)'
;MESQSSDKKRALLITAHTGIIPPVKSVIGKYGMTIHTEYESLHSIKVIKKAIAETRNTVFIRKAFNRLINDWGPPALILLDYRVDLGSDSLPDPDKRKLVRTFFISYIILSRKAEFDNLSANFIFLADTEDLPEVRKLENDPVKILDILETTNEDINNMMLSIRRDSDQFKRIFNLKVLPVERVHQELDKTVADLLRQSAGLRQVRTSNQNNDVKSPTQLKSESPDSAQPAAMVIFPVDDKKAYVNNKPVNIEKNKSLMNLSSKQFYIIGRCESKNQSEVAKIIRHAIRNGFENITFSTGDEIVINMSNNCTIDSTTISLLVDLLTHDLAGFKNKTINVSFKNACILEKSTGYFMIKKYIHHEY
;
A
#
# COMPACT_ATOMS: atom_id res chain seq x y z
N MET A 1 -3.11 -9.62 -34.31
CA MET A 1 -1.75 -9.61 -33.75
C MET A 1 -1.46 -8.21 -33.29
N GLU A 2 -1.50 -7.96 -31.99
CA GLU A 2 -0.51 -7.15 -31.29
C GLU A 2 -0.65 -7.47 -29.81
N SER A 3 0.43 -8.00 -29.26
CA SER A 3 0.50 -8.63 -27.96
C SER A 3 1.31 -7.74 -27.03
N GLN A 4 0.95 -7.76 -25.75
CA GLN A 4 1.82 -7.49 -24.60
C GLN A 4 2.21 -6.02 -24.34
N SER A 5 1.42 -5.35 -23.51
CA SER A 5 2.00 -4.40 -22.55
C SER A 5 2.80 -5.21 -21.53
N SER A 6 4.10 -5.41 -21.76
CA SER A 6 4.98 -5.90 -20.70
C SER A 6 5.04 -4.81 -19.63
N ASP A 7 4.65 -5.12 -18.39
CA ASP A 7 4.88 -4.23 -17.24
C ASP A 7 6.37 -3.88 -17.15
N LYS A 8 6.74 -2.68 -17.61
CA LYS A 8 8.12 -2.19 -17.56
C LYS A 8 8.49 -1.97 -16.11
N LYS A 9 9.49 -2.71 -15.62
CA LYS A 9 10.07 -2.51 -14.29
C LYS A 9 10.59 -1.07 -14.18
N ARG A 10 10.38 -0.42 -13.03
CA ARG A 10 10.78 0.97 -12.82
C ARG A 10 11.94 1.04 -11.83
N ALA A 11 12.84 1.99 -12.06
CA ALA A 11 13.92 2.34 -11.14
C ALA A 11 13.77 3.80 -10.72
N LEU A 12 14.20 4.11 -9.49
CA LEU A 12 14.42 5.48 -9.05
C LEU A 12 15.91 5.79 -9.08
N LEU A 13 16.26 6.99 -9.56
CA LEU A 13 17.61 7.52 -9.52
C LEU A 13 17.54 8.92 -8.92
N ILE A 14 18.19 9.09 -7.78
CA ILE A 14 18.28 10.36 -7.05
C ILE A 14 19.77 10.62 -6.84
N THR A 15 20.33 11.50 -7.66
CA THR A 15 21.77 11.79 -7.62
C THR A 15 22.08 13.25 -7.96
N ALA A 16 23.07 13.82 -7.29
CA ALA A 16 23.72 15.07 -7.65
C ALA A 16 24.78 14.87 -8.76
N HIS A 17 25.26 13.65 -8.96
CA HIS A 17 26.30 13.32 -9.95
C HIS A 17 25.69 13.10 -11.34
N THR A 18 25.39 14.19 -12.05
CA THR A 18 24.71 14.12 -13.36
C THR A 18 25.45 13.27 -14.41
N GLY A 19 26.79 13.17 -14.31
CA GLY A 19 27.63 12.36 -15.19
C GLY A 19 27.33 10.86 -15.16
N ILE A 20 26.75 10.34 -14.07
CA ILE A 20 26.41 8.91 -13.96
C ILE A 20 25.02 8.57 -14.50
N ILE A 21 24.20 9.55 -14.89
CA ILE A 21 22.84 9.30 -15.38
C ILE A 21 22.85 8.48 -16.68
N PRO A 22 23.64 8.82 -17.73
CA PRO A 22 23.71 8.02 -18.96
C PRO A 22 24.13 6.56 -18.75
N PRO A 23 25.23 6.23 -18.04
CA PRO A 23 25.61 4.84 -17.81
C PRO A 23 24.56 4.09 -16.97
N VAL A 24 23.93 4.73 -15.98
CA VAL A 24 22.83 4.13 -15.22
C VAL A 24 21.67 3.75 -16.14
N LYS A 25 21.18 4.68 -16.97
CA LYS A 25 20.10 4.41 -17.94
C LYS A 25 20.45 3.25 -18.87
N SER A 26 21.67 3.22 -19.39
CA SER A 26 22.15 2.16 -20.27
C SER A 26 22.12 0.79 -19.59
N VAL A 27 22.71 0.68 -18.40
CA VAL A 27 22.80 -0.59 -17.66
C VAL A 27 21.43 -1.09 -17.24
N ILE A 28 20.60 -0.28 -16.58
CA ILE A 28 19.30 -0.75 -16.09
C ILE A 28 18.35 -1.12 -17.25
N GLY A 29 18.52 -0.47 -18.42
CA GLY A 29 17.79 -0.78 -19.64
C GLY A 29 18.03 -2.22 -20.12
N LYS A 30 19.24 -2.76 -19.94
CA LYS A 30 19.57 -4.18 -20.22
C LYS A 30 18.71 -5.16 -19.41
N TYR A 31 18.25 -4.74 -18.24
CA TYR A 31 17.40 -5.53 -17.33
C TYR A 31 15.91 -5.22 -17.50
N GLY A 32 15.52 -4.51 -18.56
CA GLY A 32 14.13 -4.13 -18.83
C GLY A 32 13.59 -3.07 -17.86
N MET A 33 14.47 -2.30 -17.21
CA MET A 33 14.10 -1.23 -16.29
C MET A 33 14.14 0.14 -16.96
N THR A 34 13.32 1.07 -16.47
CA THR A 34 13.35 2.48 -16.88
C THR A 34 13.39 3.39 -15.67
N ILE A 35 14.14 4.51 -15.74
CA ILE A 35 14.12 5.53 -14.69
C ILE A 35 12.74 6.18 -14.70
N HIS A 36 12.09 6.20 -13.55
CA HIS A 36 10.81 6.87 -13.39
C HIS A 36 11.02 8.36 -13.15
N THR A 37 10.45 9.21 -14.02
CA THR A 37 10.64 10.67 -14.00
C THR A 37 9.34 11.47 -13.86
N GLU A 38 8.16 10.83 -13.80
CA GLU A 38 6.87 11.54 -13.72
C GLU A 38 6.67 12.22 -12.36
N TYR A 39 7.28 11.67 -11.30
CA TYR A 39 7.35 12.30 -9.98
C TYR A 39 8.66 13.08 -9.81
N GLU A 40 8.63 14.38 -10.11
CA GLU A 40 9.80 15.27 -9.98
C GLU A 40 10.41 15.30 -8.58
N SER A 41 9.56 15.22 -7.56
CA SER A 41 9.95 15.16 -6.15
C SER A 41 10.65 13.85 -5.74
N LEU A 42 10.76 12.86 -6.64
CA LEU A 42 11.41 11.57 -6.40
C LEU A 42 12.64 11.34 -7.29
N HIS A 43 13.07 12.33 -8.08
CA HIS A 43 14.26 12.19 -8.92
C HIS A 43 15.10 13.47 -9.04
N SER A 44 14.48 14.65 -8.98
CA SER A 44 15.18 15.92 -9.17
C SER A 44 15.61 16.54 -7.84
N ILE A 45 16.92 16.52 -7.56
CA ILE A 45 17.50 17.17 -6.38
C ILE A 45 17.11 18.65 -6.32
N LYS A 46 17.08 19.34 -7.46
CA LYS A 46 16.69 20.76 -7.53
C LYS A 46 15.25 20.98 -7.06
N VAL A 47 14.31 20.13 -7.49
CA VAL A 47 12.90 20.22 -7.09
C VAL A 47 12.75 19.86 -5.62
N ILE A 48 13.45 18.83 -5.15
CA ILE A 48 13.47 18.45 -3.74
C ILE A 48 13.96 19.61 -2.86
N LYS A 49 15.09 20.24 -3.22
CA LYS A 49 15.63 21.42 -2.51
C LYS A 49 14.61 22.55 -2.43
N LYS A 50 14.00 22.89 -3.57
CA LYS A 50 12.98 23.93 -3.65
C LYS A 50 11.79 23.62 -2.74
N ALA A 51 11.25 22.41 -2.81
CA ALA A 51 10.12 22.00 -1.99
C ALA A 51 10.47 21.97 -0.48
N ILE A 52 11.69 21.61 -0.10
CA ILE A 52 12.14 21.67 1.30
C ILE A 52 12.27 23.10 1.78
N ALA A 53 12.83 24.01 0.96
CA ALA A 53 12.91 25.43 1.31
C ALA A 53 11.52 26.04 1.56
N GLU A 54 10.52 25.61 0.78
CA GLU A 54 9.12 26.06 0.91
C GLU A 54 8.39 25.42 2.10
N THR A 55 8.53 24.10 2.31
CA THR A 55 7.70 23.34 3.26
C THR A 55 8.37 23.03 4.60
N ARG A 56 9.70 23.16 4.67
CA ARG A 56 10.56 22.82 5.82
C ARG A 56 10.41 21.37 6.32
N ASN A 57 9.97 20.44 5.46
CA ASN A 57 9.83 19.03 5.81
C ASN A 57 9.95 18.14 4.56
N THR A 58 9.98 16.80 4.74
CA THR A 58 10.05 15.82 3.63
C THR A 58 8.76 15.02 3.44
N VAL A 59 7.62 15.49 3.97
CA VAL A 59 6.33 14.80 3.87
C VAL A 59 5.91 14.63 2.41
N PHE A 60 6.21 15.61 1.56
CA PHE A 60 5.88 15.56 0.13
C PHE A 60 6.57 14.39 -0.60
N ILE A 61 7.80 14.03 -0.19
CA ILE A 61 8.54 12.88 -0.74
C ILE A 61 7.80 11.59 -0.38
N ARG A 62 7.38 11.43 0.89
CA ARG A 62 6.61 10.26 1.32
C ARG A 62 5.28 10.12 0.58
N LYS A 63 4.57 11.24 0.38
CA LYS A 63 3.30 11.27 -0.39
C LYS A 63 3.53 10.87 -1.85
N ALA A 64 4.53 11.45 -2.51
CA ALA A 64 4.86 11.12 -3.89
C ALA A 64 5.32 9.66 -4.02
N PHE A 65 6.12 9.17 -3.07
CA PHE A 65 6.61 7.81 -3.06
C PHE A 65 5.50 6.78 -2.88
N ASN A 66 4.58 7.01 -1.93
CA ASN A 66 3.38 6.18 -1.76
C ASN A 66 2.53 6.18 -3.03
N ARG A 67 2.35 7.33 -3.67
CA ARG A 67 1.59 7.43 -4.91
C ARG A 67 2.27 6.68 -6.05
N LEU A 68 3.59 6.78 -6.20
CA LEU A 68 4.36 6.00 -7.18
C LEU A 68 4.12 4.50 -6.98
N ILE A 69 4.17 4.02 -5.74
CA ILE A 69 3.97 2.61 -5.42
C ILE A 69 2.53 2.16 -5.72
N ASN A 70 1.55 3.01 -5.47
CA ASN A 70 0.15 2.70 -5.77
C ASN A 70 -0.11 2.68 -7.28
N ASP A 71 0.43 3.66 -8.02
CA ASP A 71 0.18 3.83 -9.45
C ASP A 71 0.98 2.83 -10.30
N TRP A 72 2.21 2.51 -9.89
CA TRP A 72 3.18 1.78 -10.72
C TRP A 72 3.80 0.55 -10.02
N GLY A 73 3.46 0.29 -8.77
CA GLY A 73 4.12 -0.72 -7.95
C GLY A 73 5.46 -0.27 -7.38
N PRO A 74 6.05 -1.07 -6.47
CA PRO A 74 7.35 -0.76 -5.87
C PRO A 74 8.47 -0.72 -6.92
N PRO A 75 9.38 0.27 -6.87
CA PRO A 75 10.55 0.28 -7.73
C PRO A 75 11.34 -1.02 -7.61
N ALA A 76 11.74 -1.57 -8.75
CA ALA A 76 12.60 -2.75 -8.80
C ALA A 76 14.03 -2.43 -8.32
N LEU A 77 14.43 -1.16 -8.40
CA LEU A 77 15.74 -0.66 -8.01
C LEU A 77 15.64 0.82 -7.59
N ILE A 78 16.36 1.19 -6.53
CA ILE A 78 16.53 2.58 -6.09
C ILE A 78 18.02 2.86 -6.01
N LEU A 79 18.49 3.78 -6.84
CA LEU A 79 19.84 4.34 -6.76
C LEU A 79 19.74 5.71 -6.09
N LEU A 80 20.44 5.88 -4.98
CA LEU A 80 20.36 7.07 -4.15
C LEU A 80 21.76 7.44 -3.66
N ASP A 81 22.14 8.70 -3.84
CA ASP A 81 23.33 9.25 -3.17
C ASP A 81 23.19 9.10 -1.65
N TYR A 82 24.23 8.54 -1.01
CA TYR A 82 24.23 8.29 0.42
C TYR A 82 24.11 9.60 1.21
N ARG A 83 24.82 10.64 0.77
CA ARG A 83 24.69 12.01 1.27
C ARG A 83 24.20 12.92 0.16
N VAL A 84 23.19 13.72 0.49
CA VAL A 84 22.69 14.77 -0.38
C VAL A 84 22.57 16.03 0.44
N ASP A 85 23.35 17.04 0.08
CA ASP A 85 23.18 18.36 0.64
C ASP A 85 21.87 18.96 0.14
N LEU A 86 20.90 19.14 1.03
CA LEU A 86 19.59 19.72 0.71
C LEU A 86 19.55 21.25 0.89
N GLY A 87 20.66 21.86 1.32
CA GLY A 87 20.88 23.32 1.30
C GLY A 87 19.92 24.14 2.17
N SER A 88 19.44 23.59 3.29
CA SER A 88 18.41 24.22 4.11
C SER A 88 18.79 24.20 5.59
N ASP A 89 19.22 25.34 6.14
CA ASP A 89 19.50 25.53 7.57
C ASP A 89 18.25 25.25 8.45
N SER A 90 17.06 25.39 7.88
CA SER A 90 15.79 25.18 8.59
C SER A 90 15.36 23.72 8.72
N LEU A 91 16.04 22.76 8.08
CA LEU A 91 15.75 21.34 8.25
C LEU A 91 16.96 20.67 8.92
N PRO A 92 16.84 20.17 10.16
CA PRO A 92 17.94 19.48 10.81
C PRO A 92 18.32 18.22 10.04
N ASP A 93 19.45 18.30 9.32
CA ASP A 93 20.09 17.22 8.57
C ASP A 93 21.62 17.39 8.61
N PRO A 94 22.25 17.40 9.79
CA PRO A 94 23.67 17.72 9.97
C PRO A 94 24.60 16.73 9.23
N ASP A 95 24.12 15.52 8.95
CA ASP A 95 24.86 14.46 8.27
C ASP A 95 24.41 14.23 6.82
N LYS A 96 23.52 15.09 6.29
CA LYS A 96 23.07 15.09 4.88
C LYS A 96 22.41 13.78 4.43
N ARG A 97 21.79 13.03 5.35
CA ARG A 97 21.18 11.70 5.10
C ARG A 97 19.65 11.71 5.12
N LYS A 98 18.99 12.88 5.09
CA LYS A 98 17.53 12.96 5.21
C LYS A 98 16.77 12.15 4.15
N LEU A 99 17.28 12.11 2.91
CA LEU A 99 16.63 11.34 1.85
C LEU A 99 16.70 9.84 2.13
N VAL A 100 17.87 9.33 2.51
CA VAL A 100 18.05 7.93 2.96
C VAL A 100 17.03 7.60 4.04
N ARG A 101 16.96 8.42 5.10
CA ARG A 101 15.98 8.22 6.18
C ARG A 101 14.55 8.17 5.67
N THR A 102 14.19 9.12 4.82
CA THR A 102 12.82 9.28 4.30
C THR A 102 12.39 8.06 3.48
N PHE A 103 13.25 7.53 2.60
CA PHE A 103 12.92 6.35 1.80
C PHE A 103 12.83 5.08 2.64
N PHE A 104 13.77 4.86 3.57
CA PHE A 104 13.73 3.67 4.43
C PHE A 104 12.51 3.66 5.34
N ILE A 105 12.21 4.77 6.01
CA ILE A 105 11.01 4.91 6.84
C ILE A 105 9.75 4.65 5.99
N SER A 106 9.70 5.16 4.75
CA SER A 106 8.56 4.91 3.87
C SER A 106 8.40 3.42 3.56
N TYR A 107 9.48 2.70 3.26
CA TYR A 107 9.43 1.24 3.05
C TYR A 107 9.05 0.46 4.31
N ILE A 108 9.55 0.87 5.49
CA ILE A 108 9.18 0.24 6.76
C ILE A 108 7.68 0.36 6.99
N ILE A 109 7.12 1.56 6.82
CA ILE A 109 5.68 1.82 6.94
C ILE A 109 4.90 0.95 5.94
N LEU A 110 5.37 0.86 4.69
CA LEU A 110 4.69 0.09 3.64
C LEU A 110 4.75 -1.43 3.88
N SER A 111 5.89 -1.95 4.34
CA SER A 111 6.09 -3.38 4.62
C SER A 111 5.17 -3.96 5.70
N ARG A 112 4.52 -3.11 6.50
CA ARG A 112 3.54 -3.50 7.52
C ARG A 112 2.12 -3.66 6.98
N LYS A 113 1.86 -3.20 5.75
CA LYS A 113 0.55 -3.39 5.11
C LYS A 113 0.51 -4.77 4.48
N ALA A 114 -0.56 -5.52 4.74
CA ALA A 114 -0.75 -6.88 4.21
C ALA A 114 -0.63 -6.96 2.67
N GLU A 115 -1.01 -5.88 1.97
CA GLU A 115 -0.86 -5.73 0.50
C GLU A 115 0.60 -5.74 0.02
N PHE A 116 1.56 -5.60 0.95
CA PHE A 116 3.00 -5.50 0.72
C PHE A 116 3.80 -6.54 1.53
N ASP A 117 3.19 -7.65 1.96
CA ASP A 117 3.88 -8.73 2.70
C ASP A 117 5.08 -9.34 1.94
N ASN A 118 5.12 -9.14 0.61
CA ASN A 118 6.23 -9.54 -0.26
C ASN A 118 7.09 -8.37 -0.78
N LEU A 119 6.98 -7.19 -0.16
CA LEU A 119 7.75 -6.01 -0.54
C LEU A 119 9.24 -6.26 -0.32
N SER A 120 10.01 -6.02 -1.37
CA SER A 120 11.47 -6.07 -1.36
C SER A 120 11.99 -4.82 -2.05
N ALA A 121 12.98 -4.18 -1.45
CA ALA A 121 13.60 -2.96 -1.92
C ALA A 121 15.07 -3.25 -2.22
N ASN A 122 15.45 -3.07 -3.48
CA ASN A 122 16.85 -3.15 -3.90
C ASN A 122 17.41 -1.73 -3.92
N PHE A 123 18.31 -1.42 -3.00
CA PHE A 123 18.99 -0.14 -2.91
C PHE A 123 20.44 -0.25 -3.36
N ILE A 124 20.87 0.69 -4.19
CA ILE A 124 22.29 0.97 -4.44
C ILE A 124 22.56 2.35 -3.85
N PHE A 125 23.38 2.40 -2.81
CA PHE A 125 23.93 3.66 -2.31
C PHE A 125 25.09 4.08 -3.18
N LEU A 126 24.96 5.25 -3.78
CA LEU A 126 26.04 5.94 -4.47
C LEU A 126 26.81 6.72 -3.41
N ALA A 127 28.09 6.41 -3.23
CA ALA A 127 28.89 6.97 -2.17
C ALA A 127 30.17 7.59 -2.72
N ASP A 128 30.49 8.79 -2.25
CA ASP A 128 31.79 9.41 -2.46
C ASP A 128 32.86 8.68 -1.66
N THR A 129 34.12 8.84 -2.09
CA THR A 129 35.27 8.16 -1.48
C THR A 129 35.36 8.34 0.05
N GLU A 130 34.98 9.51 0.56
CA GLU A 130 34.99 9.82 2.01
C GLU A 130 33.97 9.01 2.82
N ASP A 131 32.82 8.66 2.22
CA ASP A 131 31.74 7.96 2.90
C ASP A 131 31.90 6.43 2.84
N LEU A 132 32.69 5.91 1.88
CA LEU A 132 32.84 4.48 1.65
C LEU A 132 33.12 3.63 2.90
N PRO A 133 34.01 4.02 3.84
CA PRO A 133 34.25 3.23 5.05
C PRO A 133 33.01 3.07 5.92
N GLU A 134 32.14 4.07 5.93
CA GLU A 134 30.89 4.06 6.69
C GLU A 134 29.83 3.23 5.96
N VAL A 135 29.58 3.52 4.68
CA VAL A 135 28.50 2.85 3.92
C VAL A 135 28.80 1.36 3.73
N ARG A 136 30.06 0.95 3.59
CA ARG A 136 30.42 -0.48 3.53
C ARG A 136 30.08 -1.26 4.80
N LYS A 137 30.06 -0.60 5.97
CA LYS A 137 29.56 -1.24 7.20
C LYS A 137 28.07 -1.55 7.10
N LEU A 138 27.30 -0.71 6.40
CA LEU A 138 25.87 -0.92 6.13
C LEU A 138 25.65 -2.03 5.10
N GLU A 139 26.55 -2.23 4.14
CA GLU A 139 26.48 -3.39 3.23
C GLU A 139 26.67 -4.72 3.98
N ASN A 140 27.64 -4.76 4.90
CA ASN A 140 27.97 -5.95 5.68
C ASN A 140 26.94 -6.22 6.80
N ASP A 141 26.36 -5.17 7.36
CA ASP A 141 25.36 -5.23 8.42
C ASP A 141 24.21 -4.24 8.17
N PRO A 142 23.27 -4.60 7.27
CA PRO A 142 22.20 -3.71 6.84
C PRO A 142 21.28 -3.21 7.95
N VAL A 143 21.15 -3.95 9.06
CA VAL A 143 20.30 -3.58 10.19
C VAL A 143 20.79 -2.29 10.86
N LYS A 144 22.09 -1.97 10.77
CA LYS A 144 22.66 -0.73 11.31
C LYS A 144 22.08 0.54 10.66
N ILE A 145 21.43 0.44 9.50
CA ILE A 145 20.71 1.59 8.95
C ILE A 145 19.65 2.09 9.94
N LEU A 146 19.05 1.21 10.74
CA LEU A 146 18.02 1.58 11.72
C LEU A 146 18.53 2.55 12.79
N ASP A 147 19.85 2.58 13.04
CA ASP A 147 20.47 3.52 14.00
C ASP A 147 20.36 4.98 13.53
N ILE A 148 20.23 5.21 12.22
CA ILE A 148 20.12 6.55 11.65
C ILE A 148 18.67 6.94 11.34
N LEU A 149 17.68 6.07 11.57
CA LEU A 149 16.28 6.27 11.20
C LEU A 149 15.40 6.83 12.33
N GLU A 150 15.95 7.13 13.51
CA GLU A 150 15.15 7.64 14.64
C GLU A 150 14.28 8.84 14.24
N THR A 151 13.02 8.81 14.69
CA THR A 151 12.02 9.84 14.41
C THR A 151 11.38 10.34 15.70
N THR A 152 10.64 11.45 15.62
CA THR A 152 9.81 11.92 16.74
C THR A 152 8.47 11.16 16.83
N ASN A 153 8.21 10.19 15.95
CA ASN A 153 6.96 9.44 15.93
C ASN A 153 7.16 8.08 16.62
N GLU A 154 6.50 7.90 17.76
CA GLU A 154 6.63 6.69 18.58
C GLU A 154 6.16 5.42 17.86
N ASP A 155 5.11 5.49 17.04
CA ASP A 155 4.62 4.34 16.27
C ASP A 155 5.68 3.84 15.29
N ILE A 156 6.33 4.75 14.55
CA ILE A 156 7.42 4.42 13.63
C ILE A 156 8.62 3.87 14.40
N ASN A 157 8.95 4.44 15.56
CA ASN A 157 10.04 3.94 16.40
C ASN A 157 9.74 2.53 16.93
N ASN A 158 8.50 2.26 17.35
CA ASN A 158 8.04 0.93 17.77
C ASN A 158 8.11 -0.08 16.61
N MET A 159 7.76 0.35 15.38
CA MET A 159 7.94 -0.46 14.18
C MET A 159 9.43 -0.78 13.94
N MET A 160 10.33 0.19 14.08
CA MET A 160 11.77 -0.04 13.94
C MET A 160 12.33 -0.99 15.00
N LEU A 161 11.86 -0.88 16.25
CA LEU A 161 12.25 -1.78 17.34
C LEU A 161 11.87 -3.23 17.05
N SER A 162 10.68 -3.46 16.50
CA SER A 162 10.25 -4.81 16.12
C SER A 162 11.11 -5.41 15.00
N ILE A 163 11.50 -4.62 13.99
CA ILE A 163 12.40 -5.06 12.92
C ILE A 163 13.83 -5.26 13.45
N ARG A 164 14.29 -4.44 14.40
CA ARG A 164 15.60 -4.59 15.03
C ARG A 164 15.74 -5.92 15.79
N ARG A 165 14.65 -6.41 16.38
CA ARG A 165 14.61 -7.71 17.08
C ARG A 165 14.61 -8.91 16.13
N ASP A 166 14.29 -8.72 14.86
CA ASP A 166 14.27 -9.75 13.82
C ASP A 166 15.08 -9.30 12.59
N SER A 167 16.39 -9.58 12.62
CA SER A 167 17.30 -9.22 11.53
C SER A 167 16.94 -9.88 10.18
N ASP A 168 16.22 -11.01 10.22
CA ASP A 168 15.79 -11.69 9.01
C ASP A 168 14.59 -10.99 8.38
N GLN A 169 13.69 -10.42 9.19
CA GLN A 169 12.64 -9.52 8.71
C GLN A 169 13.25 -8.33 7.95
N PHE A 170 14.32 -7.72 8.47
CA PHE A 170 15.00 -6.63 7.78
C PHE A 170 15.57 -7.07 6.42
N LYS A 171 16.34 -8.17 6.39
CA LYS A 171 16.98 -8.70 5.18
C LYS A 171 15.97 -9.20 4.13
N ARG A 172 14.75 -9.53 4.55
CA ARG A 172 13.64 -9.85 3.63
C ARG A 172 13.12 -8.64 2.88
N ILE A 173 13.16 -7.45 3.50
CA ILE A 173 12.60 -6.22 2.96
C ILE A 173 13.68 -5.43 2.22
N PHE A 174 14.90 -5.38 2.72
CA PHE A 174 15.96 -4.53 2.20
C PHE A 174 17.16 -5.33 1.70
N ASN A 175 17.50 -5.14 0.42
CA ASN A 175 18.77 -5.57 -0.16
C ASN A 175 19.60 -4.32 -0.46
N LEU A 176 20.76 -4.19 0.18
CA LEU A 176 21.62 -3.01 0.09
C LEU A 176 22.92 -3.37 -0.61
N LYS A 177 23.32 -2.54 -1.56
CA LYS A 177 24.66 -2.52 -2.13
C LYS A 177 25.22 -1.11 -2.12
N VAL A 178 26.54 -1.01 -2.11
CA VAL A 178 27.26 0.25 -2.19
C VAL A 178 28.03 0.27 -3.50
N LEU A 179 27.99 1.41 -4.17
CA LEU A 179 28.72 1.64 -5.40
C LEU A 179 29.44 2.99 -5.30
N PRO A 180 30.78 3.01 -5.32
CA PRO A 180 31.52 4.26 -5.42
C PRO A 180 31.11 5.01 -6.70
N VAL A 181 30.85 6.31 -6.58
CA VAL A 181 30.41 7.14 -7.73
C VAL A 181 31.39 7.04 -8.89
N GLU A 182 32.69 7.04 -8.58
CA GLU A 182 33.79 6.99 -9.55
C GLU A 182 33.86 5.65 -10.28
N ARG A 183 33.25 4.59 -9.72
CA ARG A 183 33.26 3.24 -10.28
C ARG A 183 31.95 2.81 -10.93
N VAL A 184 30.96 3.70 -10.99
CA VAL A 184 29.65 3.39 -11.60
C VAL A 184 29.79 2.83 -13.02
N HIS A 185 30.69 3.39 -13.84
CA HIS A 185 30.92 2.92 -15.20
C HIS A 185 31.46 1.48 -15.30
N GLN A 186 32.16 1.01 -14.27
CA GLN A 186 32.86 -0.28 -14.27
C GLN A 186 32.04 -1.36 -13.55
N GLU A 187 31.44 -1.02 -12.42
CA GLU A 187 30.89 -1.99 -11.47
C GLU A 187 29.35 -2.06 -11.48
N LEU A 188 28.64 -1.07 -12.04
CA LEU A 188 27.18 -0.99 -11.93
C LEU A 188 26.44 -2.21 -12.48
N ASP A 189 26.86 -2.74 -13.64
CA ASP A 189 26.20 -3.89 -14.28
C ASP A 189 26.25 -5.12 -13.36
N LYS A 190 27.43 -5.39 -12.79
CA LYS A 190 27.62 -6.46 -11.81
C LYS A 190 26.79 -6.23 -10.55
N THR A 191 26.80 -5.02 -10.00
CA THR A 191 26.05 -4.68 -8.79
C THR A 191 24.54 -4.85 -8.98
N VAL A 192 23.99 -4.44 -10.12
CA VAL A 192 22.57 -4.64 -10.46
C VAL A 192 22.25 -6.13 -10.63
N ALA A 193 23.10 -6.89 -11.32
CA ALA A 193 22.92 -8.33 -11.47
C ALA A 193 22.89 -9.05 -10.12
N ASP A 194 23.83 -8.74 -9.23
CA ASP A 194 23.95 -9.36 -7.91
C ASP A 194 22.71 -9.07 -7.03
N LEU A 195 22.23 -7.82 -7.01
CA LEU A 195 21.00 -7.45 -6.30
C LEU A 195 19.77 -8.18 -6.83
N LEU A 196 19.60 -8.23 -8.14
CA LEU A 196 18.43 -8.89 -8.75
C LEU A 196 18.46 -10.40 -8.48
N ARG A 197 19.63 -11.05 -8.52
CA ARG A 197 19.79 -12.47 -8.15
C ARG A 197 19.48 -12.73 -6.69
N GLN A 198 19.97 -11.89 -5.78
CA GLN A 198 19.67 -12.00 -4.35
C GLN A 198 18.16 -11.90 -4.09
N SER A 199 17.49 -10.95 -4.75
CA SER A 199 16.03 -10.78 -4.63
C SER A 199 15.24 -11.96 -5.23
N ALA A 200 15.74 -12.61 -6.28
CA ALA A 200 15.13 -13.79 -6.89
C ALA A 200 15.31 -15.06 -6.04
N GLY A 201 16.50 -15.26 -5.46
CA GLY A 201 16.79 -16.40 -4.57
C GLY A 201 15.94 -16.36 -3.29
N LEU A 202 15.74 -15.17 -2.71
CA LEU A 202 14.84 -14.98 -1.56
C LEU A 202 13.37 -15.28 -1.90
N ARG A 203 12.95 -15.13 -3.16
CA ARG A 203 11.59 -15.50 -3.62
C ARG A 203 11.44 -17.00 -3.84
N GLN A 204 12.48 -17.69 -4.29
CA GLN A 204 12.46 -19.15 -4.47
C GLN A 204 12.42 -19.91 -3.15
N VAL A 205 13.18 -19.50 -2.12
CA VAL A 205 13.08 -20.11 -0.78
C VAL A 205 11.67 -20.00 -0.21
N ARG A 206 10.93 -18.92 -0.53
CA ARG A 206 9.52 -18.75 -0.15
C ARG A 206 8.57 -19.73 -0.84
N THR A 207 8.82 -20.06 -2.10
CA THR A 207 7.99 -21.01 -2.87
C THR A 207 8.29 -22.46 -2.48
N SER A 208 9.56 -22.77 -2.19
CA SER A 208 9.97 -24.11 -1.73
C SER A 208 9.44 -24.45 -0.33
N ASN A 209 9.38 -23.47 0.58
CA ASN A 209 8.79 -23.66 1.91
C ASN A 209 7.25 -23.72 1.89
N GLN A 210 6.59 -23.28 0.82
CA GLN A 210 5.14 -23.45 0.64
C GLN A 210 4.76 -24.76 -0.08
N ASN A 211 5.68 -25.33 -0.87
CA ASN A 211 5.42 -26.57 -1.62
C ASN A 211 5.79 -27.86 -0.88
N ASN A 212 6.53 -27.79 0.24
CA ASN A 212 6.85 -28.99 1.04
C ASN A 212 5.76 -29.41 2.03
N ASP A 213 4.66 -28.66 2.14
CA ASP A 213 3.49 -29.00 2.98
C ASP A 213 2.21 -29.25 2.16
N VAL A 214 2.33 -29.93 1.02
CA VAL A 214 1.16 -30.55 0.35
C VAL A 214 1.10 -32.03 0.73
N LYS A 215 0.63 -32.30 1.94
CA LYS A 215 -0.13 -33.51 2.24
C LYS A 215 -1.56 -33.09 2.57
N SER A 216 -2.50 -33.69 1.85
CA SER A 216 -3.94 -33.51 1.99
C SER A 216 -4.44 -33.73 3.43
N PRO A 217 -5.61 -33.17 3.79
CA PRO A 217 -5.88 -32.66 5.12
C PRO A 217 -6.31 -33.76 6.09
N THR A 218 -5.51 -33.98 7.12
CA THR A 218 -5.98 -34.63 8.35
C THR A 218 -6.33 -33.53 9.33
N GLN A 219 -7.61 -33.46 9.68
CA GLN A 219 -8.12 -32.64 10.79
C GLN A 219 -7.25 -32.87 12.03
N LEU A 220 -6.59 -31.82 12.50
CA LEU A 220 -6.09 -31.73 13.86
C LEU A 220 -6.29 -30.29 14.33
N LYS A 221 -7.20 -30.16 15.29
CA LYS A 221 -7.47 -28.97 16.09
C LYS A 221 -6.15 -28.39 16.61
N SER A 222 -5.91 -27.12 16.30
CA SER A 222 -5.07 -26.26 17.12
C SER A 222 -5.96 -25.14 17.65
N GLU A 223 -6.28 -25.24 18.94
CA GLU A 223 -6.90 -24.17 19.71
C GLU A 223 -5.93 -22.98 19.79
N SER A 224 -6.29 -21.90 19.12
CA SER A 224 -5.85 -20.53 19.40
C SER A 224 -6.99 -19.60 18.99
N PRO A 225 -7.22 -18.48 19.71
CA PRO A 225 -8.55 -17.90 19.83
C PRO A 225 -9.04 -17.28 18.52
N ASP A 226 -10.25 -17.71 18.19
CA ASP A 226 -11.10 -17.35 17.09
C ASP A 226 -11.39 -15.84 17.01
N SER A 227 -11.22 -15.26 15.82
CA SER A 227 -12.21 -14.35 15.28
C SER A 227 -12.15 -14.42 13.75
N ALA A 228 -12.50 -15.57 13.21
CA ALA A 228 -12.92 -15.63 11.81
C ALA A 228 -14.09 -14.63 11.63
N GLN A 229 -13.84 -13.51 10.95
CA GLN A 229 -14.91 -12.55 10.69
C GLN A 229 -16.10 -13.28 10.03
N PRO A 230 -17.33 -13.13 10.58
CA PRO A 230 -18.49 -13.84 10.09
C PRO A 230 -18.87 -13.41 8.67
N ALA A 231 -19.76 -14.18 8.03
CA ALA A 231 -20.35 -13.81 6.74
C ALA A 231 -20.92 -12.38 6.80
N ALA A 232 -20.84 -11.66 5.68
CA ALA A 232 -21.30 -10.28 5.62
C ALA A 232 -22.77 -10.13 6.04
N MET A 233 -23.02 -9.16 6.90
CA MET A 233 -24.34 -8.71 7.31
C MET A 233 -24.54 -7.29 6.80
N VAL A 234 -25.79 -6.96 6.44
CA VAL A 234 -26.20 -5.61 6.07
C VAL A 234 -26.94 -4.99 7.23
N ILE A 235 -26.47 -3.84 7.70
CA ILE A 235 -27.04 -3.10 8.81
C ILE A 235 -27.56 -1.77 8.29
N PHE A 236 -28.76 -1.39 8.72
CA PHE A 236 -29.36 -0.09 8.46
C PHE A 236 -29.87 0.52 9.76
N PRO A 237 -29.11 1.42 10.41
CA PRO A 237 -29.55 2.13 11.60
C PRO A 237 -30.63 3.14 11.25
N VAL A 238 -31.74 3.14 11.99
CA VAL A 238 -32.85 4.10 11.80
C VAL A 238 -32.65 5.32 12.68
N ASP A 239 -32.35 5.08 13.95
CA ASP A 239 -32.12 6.04 15.02
C ASP A 239 -31.26 5.38 16.11
N ASP A 240 -31.05 6.04 17.25
CA ASP A 240 -30.19 5.55 18.35
C ASP A 240 -30.76 4.29 19.05
N LYS A 241 -31.98 3.87 18.74
CA LYS A 241 -32.68 2.76 19.40
C LYS A 241 -32.95 1.59 18.47
N LYS A 242 -33.16 1.84 17.18
CA LYS A 242 -33.60 0.84 16.20
C LYS A 242 -32.65 0.74 15.01
N ALA A 243 -32.28 -0.48 14.66
CA ALA A 243 -31.60 -0.81 13.42
C ALA A 243 -32.25 -2.01 12.74
N TYR A 244 -31.99 -2.20 11.45
CA TYR A 244 -32.29 -3.42 10.74
C TYR A 244 -31.00 -4.17 10.44
N VAL A 245 -30.91 -5.44 10.83
CA VAL A 245 -29.80 -6.34 10.50
C VAL A 245 -30.35 -7.41 9.58
N ASN A 246 -29.85 -7.50 8.35
CA ASN A 246 -30.36 -8.39 7.30
C ASN A 246 -31.90 -8.29 7.14
N ASN A 247 -32.41 -7.05 7.09
CA ASN A 247 -33.83 -6.70 7.01
C ASN A 247 -34.71 -7.13 8.20
N LYS A 248 -34.11 -7.55 9.33
CA LYS A 248 -34.84 -7.85 10.57
C LYS A 248 -34.65 -6.74 11.61
N PRO A 249 -35.70 -6.28 12.29
CA PRO A 249 -35.58 -5.22 13.29
C PRO A 249 -34.81 -5.69 14.52
N VAL A 250 -33.89 -4.84 15.01
CA VAL A 250 -33.04 -5.08 16.18
C VAL A 250 -32.97 -3.82 17.02
N ASN A 251 -32.94 -3.98 18.36
CA ASN A 251 -32.71 -2.89 19.29
C ASN A 251 -31.20 -2.64 19.50
N ILE A 252 -30.75 -1.41 19.29
CA ILE A 252 -29.35 -0.98 19.37
C ILE A 252 -28.82 -1.02 20.81
N GLU A 253 -29.65 -0.74 21.81
CA GLU A 253 -29.26 -0.77 23.24
C GLU A 253 -28.79 -2.16 23.67
N LYS A 254 -29.28 -3.21 22.99
CA LYS A 254 -28.87 -4.61 23.21
C LYS A 254 -27.63 -5.02 22.40
N ASN A 255 -27.13 -4.16 21.50
CA ASN A 255 -26.03 -4.45 20.58
C ASN A 255 -25.07 -3.26 20.51
N LYS A 256 -24.16 -3.14 21.50
CA LYS A 256 -23.21 -2.03 21.64
C LYS A 256 -22.33 -1.79 20.41
N SER A 257 -22.08 -2.81 19.58
CA SER A 257 -21.33 -2.69 18.32
C SER A 257 -22.02 -1.82 17.26
N LEU A 258 -23.30 -1.48 17.44
CA LEU A 258 -24.10 -0.68 16.51
C LEU A 258 -24.23 0.79 16.91
N MET A 259 -23.77 1.19 18.11
CA MET A 259 -23.98 2.55 18.67
C MET A 259 -23.22 3.66 17.93
N ASN A 260 -22.23 3.33 17.11
CA ASN A 260 -21.37 4.32 16.44
C ASN A 260 -21.68 4.48 14.93
N LEU A 261 -22.81 3.94 14.46
CA LEU A 261 -23.18 3.99 13.04
C LEU A 261 -24.13 5.17 12.79
N SER A 262 -23.91 5.89 11.69
CA SER A 262 -24.79 6.99 11.27
C SER A 262 -26.15 6.45 10.84
N SER A 263 -27.21 7.17 11.21
CA SER A 263 -28.58 6.80 10.83
C SER A 263 -28.82 6.95 9.33
N LYS A 264 -29.74 6.14 8.81
CA LYS A 264 -30.20 6.12 7.41
C LYS A 264 -29.13 5.79 6.37
N GLN A 265 -28.11 5.03 6.74
CA GLN A 265 -27.09 4.53 5.83
C GLN A 265 -26.99 3.01 5.89
N PHE A 266 -26.58 2.37 4.80
CA PHE A 266 -26.30 0.94 4.78
C PHE A 266 -24.86 0.69 5.23
N TYR A 267 -24.65 -0.32 6.04
CA TYR A 267 -23.33 -0.79 6.46
C TYR A 267 -23.20 -2.28 6.14
N ILE A 268 -22.14 -2.65 5.42
CA ILE A 268 -21.80 -4.05 5.17
C ILE A 268 -20.68 -4.41 6.15
N ILE A 269 -20.94 -5.34 7.06
CA ILE A 269 -19.96 -5.77 8.09
C ILE A 269 -19.74 -7.27 7.97
N GLY A 270 -18.48 -7.71 8.00
CA GLY A 270 -18.07 -9.10 7.78
C GLY A 270 -17.48 -9.33 6.39
N ARG A 271 -17.31 -10.60 6.01
CA ARG A 271 -16.71 -10.97 4.72
C ARG A 271 -17.73 -10.89 3.60
N CYS A 272 -17.61 -9.95 2.67
CA CYS A 272 -18.42 -9.81 1.46
C CYS A 272 -17.62 -10.28 0.23
N GLU A 273 -17.51 -11.60 0.11
CA GLU A 273 -16.70 -12.31 -0.90
C GLU A 273 -17.62 -13.15 -1.79
N SER A 274 -17.07 -13.74 -2.86
CA SER A 274 -17.81 -14.50 -3.89
C SER A 274 -18.93 -15.42 -3.37
N LYS A 275 -18.76 -16.05 -2.19
CA LYS A 275 -19.73 -16.99 -1.59
C LYS A 275 -21.01 -16.33 -1.05
N ASN A 276 -21.00 -15.05 -0.67
CA ASN A 276 -22.15 -14.40 -0.01
C ASN A 276 -22.53 -13.02 -0.57
N GLN A 277 -21.85 -12.52 -1.60
CA GLN A 277 -22.22 -11.30 -2.29
C GLN A 277 -23.66 -11.31 -2.83
N SER A 278 -24.13 -12.45 -3.34
CA SER A 278 -25.51 -12.54 -3.85
C SER A 278 -26.57 -12.35 -2.76
N GLU A 279 -26.27 -12.73 -1.52
CA GLU A 279 -27.15 -12.57 -0.37
C GLU A 279 -27.15 -11.11 0.10
N VAL A 280 -25.97 -10.50 0.20
CA VAL A 280 -25.81 -9.06 0.48
C VAL A 280 -26.59 -8.22 -0.53
N ALA A 281 -26.48 -8.53 -1.83
CA ALA A 281 -27.23 -7.87 -2.90
C ALA A 281 -28.73 -7.98 -2.66
N LYS A 282 -29.24 -9.21 -2.44
CA LYS A 282 -30.66 -9.48 -2.23
C LYS A 282 -31.21 -8.70 -1.04
N ILE A 283 -30.45 -8.61 0.05
CA ILE A 283 -30.84 -7.88 1.26
C ILE A 283 -30.98 -6.39 0.96
N ILE A 284 -29.96 -5.78 0.34
CA ILE A 284 -29.97 -4.35 -0.03
C ILE A 284 -31.12 -4.06 -1.01
N ARG A 285 -31.30 -4.89 -2.04
CA ARG A 285 -32.42 -4.76 -3.00
C ARG A 285 -33.78 -4.82 -2.34
N HIS A 286 -33.97 -5.78 -1.43
CA HIS A 286 -35.22 -5.93 -0.71
C HIS A 286 -35.52 -4.70 0.15
N ALA A 287 -34.51 -4.18 0.85
CA ALA A 287 -34.64 -2.94 1.63
C ALA A 287 -35.03 -1.75 0.75
N ILE A 288 -34.36 -1.55 -0.38
CA ILE A 288 -34.63 -0.41 -1.29
C ILE A 288 -36.03 -0.50 -1.90
N ARG A 289 -36.46 -1.70 -2.34
CA ARG A 289 -37.73 -1.87 -3.06
C ARG A 289 -38.94 -1.88 -2.13
N ASN A 290 -38.84 -2.53 -0.98
CA ASN A 290 -39.96 -2.71 -0.06
C ASN A 290 -39.96 -1.73 1.10
N GLY A 291 -38.83 -1.02 1.31
CA GLY A 291 -38.63 -0.20 2.48
C GLY A 291 -38.48 -1.02 3.76
N PHE A 292 -38.51 -0.30 4.87
CA PHE A 292 -38.76 -0.83 6.21
C PHE A 292 -40.08 -0.22 6.72
N GLU A 293 -40.64 -0.73 7.81
CA GLU A 293 -41.98 -0.34 8.33
C GLU A 293 -42.43 1.11 8.02
N ASN A 294 -41.64 2.11 8.44
CA ASN A 294 -41.93 3.53 8.22
C ASN A 294 -40.89 4.25 7.34
N ILE A 295 -40.04 3.50 6.64
CA ILE A 295 -38.96 4.04 5.80
C ILE A 295 -39.20 3.55 4.39
N THR A 296 -39.46 4.47 3.48
CA THR A 296 -39.51 4.20 2.05
C THR A 296 -38.39 4.95 1.37
N PHE A 297 -37.87 4.39 0.28
CA PHE A 297 -36.80 4.98 -0.50
C PHE A 297 -37.37 5.54 -1.80
N SER A 298 -37.20 6.85 -1.99
CA SER A 298 -37.62 7.61 -3.16
C SER A 298 -36.41 8.03 -4.00
N THR A 299 -36.61 8.32 -5.28
CA THR A 299 -35.52 8.66 -6.21
C THR A 299 -34.74 9.93 -5.84
N GLY A 300 -35.31 10.77 -4.98
CA GLY A 300 -34.66 11.97 -4.44
C GLY A 300 -33.77 11.69 -3.23
N ASP A 301 -33.90 10.52 -2.60
CA ASP A 301 -33.15 10.18 -1.39
C ASP A 301 -31.70 9.84 -1.70
N GLU A 302 -30.82 10.11 -0.73
CA GLU A 302 -29.43 9.70 -0.77
C GLU A 302 -29.29 8.26 -0.29
N ILE A 303 -28.62 7.43 -1.10
CA ILE A 303 -28.26 6.07 -0.76
C ILE A 303 -26.76 6.00 -0.49
N VAL A 304 -26.40 5.80 0.78
CA VAL A 304 -25.02 5.62 1.22
C VAL A 304 -24.79 4.15 1.60
N ILE A 305 -23.80 3.52 0.99
CA ILE A 305 -23.35 2.16 1.32
C ILE A 305 -21.93 2.22 1.88
N ASN A 306 -21.77 1.84 3.15
CA ASN A 306 -20.50 1.86 3.86
C ASN A 306 -19.88 0.44 3.86
N MET A 307 -18.71 0.34 3.27
CA MET A 307 -17.84 -0.84 3.26
C MET A 307 -16.50 -0.50 3.94
N SER A 308 -16.59 -0.08 5.21
CA SER A 308 -15.48 0.38 6.04
C SER A 308 -14.53 -0.78 6.45
N ASN A 309 -13.62 -0.55 7.41
CA ASN A 309 -12.61 -1.55 7.84
C ASN A 309 -13.22 -2.86 8.39
N ASN A 310 -14.48 -2.82 8.82
CA ASN A 310 -15.21 -3.99 9.31
C ASN A 310 -15.81 -4.84 8.17
N CYS A 311 -15.64 -4.43 6.91
CA CYS A 311 -16.01 -5.19 5.73
C CYS A 311 -14.74 -5.74 5.06
N THR A 312 -14.69 -7.05 4.80
CA THR A 312 -13.64 -7.64 3.96
C THR A 312 -14.22 -7.96 2.60
N ILE A 313 -13.58 -7.49 1.52
CA ILE A 313 -14.04 -7.69 0.14
C ILE A 313 -12.99 -8.41 -0.70
N ASP A 314 -13.38 -8.90 -1.87
CA ASP A 314 -12.46 -9.41 -2.90
C ASP A 314 -12.71 -8.70 -4.24
N SER A 315 -11.99 -9.09 -5.29
CA SER A 315 -12.16 -8.46 -6.61
C SER A 315 -13.52 -8.70 -7.25
N THR A 316 -14.29 -9.71 -6.79
CA THR A 316 -15.62 -10.00 -7.32
C THR A 316 -16.69 -9.05 -6.77
N THR A 317 -16.40 -8.35 -5.67
CA THR A 317 -17.26 -7.31 -5.09
C THR A 317 -17.52 -6.16 -6.07
N ILE A 318 -16.62 -5.91 -7.02
CA ILE A 318 -16.85 -4.92 -8.09
C ILE A 318 -18.13 -5.23 -8.88
N SER A 319 -18.37 -6.50 -9.19
CA SER A 319 -19.52 -6.93 -9.99
C SER A 319 -20.82 -6.72 -9.22
N LEU A 320 -20.80 -6.99 -7.90
CA LEU A 320 -21.91 -6.69 -7.01
C LEU A 320 -22.26 -5.19 -7.02
N LEU A 321 -21.25 -4.33 -6.88
CA LEU A 321 -21.46 -2.88 -6.82
C LEU A 321 -21.94 -2.32 -8.17
N VAL A 322 -21.36 -2.80 -9.28
CA VAL A 322 -21.82 -2.42 -10.63
C VAL A 322 -23.29 -2.78 -10.81
N ASP A 323 -23.68 -4.01 -10.47
CA ASP A 323 -25.06 -4.48 -10.60
C ASP A 323 -26.03 -3.65 -9.73
N LEU A 324 -25.70 -3.43 -8.45
CA LEU A 324 -26.50 -2.59 -7.56
C LEU A 324 -26.65 -1.15 -8.09
N LEU A 325 -25.58 -0.53 -8.57
CA LEU A 325 -25.59 0.87 -9.02
C LEU A 325 -26.34 1.05 -10.35
N THR A 326 -26.19 0.11 -11.27
CA THR A 326 -26.69 0.22 -12.66
C THR A 326 -28.10 -0.32 -12.83
N HIS A 327 -28.53 -1.29 -12.00
CA HIS A 327 -29.86 -1.86 -12.08
C HIS A 327 -30.75 -1.41 -10.93
N ASP A 328 -30.38 -1.71 -9.69
CA ASP A 328 -31.29 -1.52 -8.55
C ASP A 328 -31.38 -0.08 -8.09
N LEU A 329 -30.26 0.65 -8.15
CA LEU A 329 -30.19 2.03 -7.73
C LEU A 329 -30.32 3.01 -8.88
N ALA A 330 -30.46 2.58 -10.13
CA ALA A 330 -30.34 3.43 -11.33
C ALA A 330 -31.10 4.76 -11.23
N GLY A 331 -32.34 4.73 -10.73
CA GLY A 331 -33.22 5.90 -10.61
C GLY A 331 -32.90 6.88 -9.46
N PHE A 332 -32.05 6.53 -8.51
CA PHE A 332 -31.67 7.41 -7.39
C PHE A 332 -30.66 8.47 -7.84
N LYS A 333 -30.85 9.73 -7.48
CA LYS A 333 -29.91 10.79 -7.92
C LYS A 333 -28.61 10.80 -7.13
N ASN A 334 -28.69 10.55 -5.82
CA ASN A 334 -27.56 10.65 -4.91
C ASN A 334 -27.18 9.25 -4.41
N LYS A 335 -26.03 8.76 -4.86
CA LYS A 335 -25.50 7.44 -4.54
C LYS A 335 -24.05 7.57 -4.11
N THR A 336 -23.72 7.04 -2.94
CA THR A 336 -22.38 7.10 -2.38
C THR A 336 -21.99 5.73 -1.86
N ILE A 337 -20.78 5.29 -2.16
CA ILE A 337 -20.17 4.09 -1.61
C ILE A 337 -18.94 4.53 -0.83
N ASN A 338 -19.08 4.58 0.49
CA ASN A 338 -17.96 4.85 1.38
C ASN A 338 -17.17 3.57 1.56
N VAL A 339 -15.89 3.62 1.31
CA VAL A 339 -15.01 2.46 1.41
C VAL A 339 -13.83 2.80 2.31
N SER A 340 -13.40 1.81 3.10
CA SER A 340 -12.09 1.91 3.72
C SER A 340 -11.01 1.98 2.65
N PHE A 341 -9.86 2.57 3.00
CA PHE A 341 -8.69 2.57 2.11
C PHE A 341 -8.32 1.16 1.63
N LYS A 342 -8.38 0.16 2.52
CA LYS A 342 -8.16 -1.27 2.20
C LYS A 342 -9.09 -1.74 1.08
N ASN A 343 -10.38 -1.46 1.18
CA ASN A 343 -11.38 -1.92 0.22
C ASN A 343 -11.33 -1.11 -1.08
N ALA A 344 -11.03 0.19 -1.01
CA ALA A 344 -10.82 1.02 -2.20
C ALA A 344 -9.73 0.44 -3.11
N CYS A 345 -8.58 0.04 -2.55
CA CYS A 345 -7.48 -0.56 -3.29
C CYS A 345 -7.89 -1.85 -4.04
N ILE A 346 -8.76 -2.66 -3.44
CA ILE A 346 -9.27 -3.89 -4.06
C ILE A 346 -10.20 -3.55 -5.23
N LEU A 347 -11.12 -2.60 -5.03
CA LEU A 347 -12.03 -2.16 -6.08
C LEU A 347 -11.27 -1.49 -7.24
N GLU A 348 -10.30 -0.61 -6.96
CA GLU A 348 -9.50 0.11 -7.96
C GLU A 348 -8.76 -0.80 -8.93
N LYS A 349 -8.27 -1.95 -8.43
CA LYS A 349 -7.56 -2.96 -9.23
C LYS A 349 -8.51 -3.92 -9.96
N SER A 350 -9.80 -3.86 -9.68
CA SER A 350 -10.78 -4.80 -10.22
C SER A 350 -11.33 -4.35 -11.58
N THR A 351 -11.49 -5.30 -12.49
CA THR A 351 -12.08 -5.07 -13.82
C THR A 351 -13.50 -4.53 -13.66
N GLY A 352 -13.73 -3.28 -14.07
CA GLY A 352 -15.01 -2.59 -13.92
C GLY A 352 -15.00 -1.40 -12.96
N TYR A 353 -13.88 -1.12 -12.27
CA TYR A 353 -13.76 0.04 -11.38
C TYR A 353 -14.19 1.37 -11.98
N PHE A 354 -13.83 1.60 -13.25
CA PHE A 354 -14.19 2.83 -13.96
C PHE A 354 -15.70 3.09 -14.00
N MET A 355 -16.53 2.03 -13.90
CA MET A 355 -17.99 2.16 -13.89
C MET A 355 -18.52 2.67 -12.55
N ILE A 356 -17.81 2.43 -11.45
CA ILE A 356 -18.25 2.78 -10.09
C ILE A 356 -17.45 3.92 -9.46
N LYS A 357 -16.29 4.27 -10.03
CA LYS A 357 -15.34 5.26 -9.48
C LYS A 357 -16.00 6.56 -9.00
N LYS A 358 -16.96 7.09 -9.76
CA LYS A 358 -17.63 8.36 -9.43
C LYS A 358 -18.53 8.30 -8.20
N TYR A 359 -18.85 7.11 -7.71
CA TYR A 359 -19.66 6.89 -6.51
C TYR A 359 -18.81 6.51 -5.30
N ILE A 360 -17.49 6.30 -5.46
CA ILE A 360 -16.60 5.82 -4.40
C ILE A 360 -16.03 7.01 -3.62
N HIS A 361 -16.22 7.01 -2.30
CA HIS A 361 -15.61 7.94 -1.37
C HIS A 361 -14.73 7.20 -0.36
N HIS A 362 -13.55 7.75 -0.08
CA HIS A 362 -12.61 7.16 0.86
C HIS A 362 -12.90 7.68 2.27
N GLU A 363 -13.15 6.77 3.22
CA GLU A 363 -13.18 7.11 4.64
C GLU A 363 -11.75 7.26 5.17
N TYR A 364 -11.46 8.40 5.81
CA TYR A 364 -10.16 8.75 6.38
C TYR A 364 -10.02 8.31 7.84
#